data_AF-A0A6H0KWV4-F1
#
_entry.id   AF-A0A6H0KWV4-F1
#
_cell.length_a   1.000
_cell.length_b   1.000
_cell.length_c   1.000
_cell.angle_alpha   90.00
_cell.angle_beta   90.00
_cell.angle_gamma   90.00
#
_symmetry.space_group_name_H-M   'P 1'
#
loop_
_entity.id
_entity.type
_entity.pdbx_description
1 polymer ?
#
loop_
_entity_poly.entity_id
_entity_poly.type
_entity_poly.pdbx_seq_one_letter_code
_entity_poly.pdbx_strand_id
1 'polypeptide(L)'
;MSRKGKVVVYLALFCLINTSCIKKLNLYQGDKDDDNGNSKVKEKTVVCETDFFYPFDKEVKSVEAKITIRTRTPLPQDIYSLRPEFPPLKYNKSWLFMLTQDDCKQVAFCCTWAAINGRPLSSQYFYDLAHVQADDFPPDAYYLGKTLGCTDGAGNEIRFSFTTTLSPEWGYMNEATKVGKGYTENYHRFFMKSGLFWGNVKEMLNYGVGIAFHDLKVDDPNSEEDVLAHLGMADNIIVDKLGRSCKMLARPDGNNTYIRAGERYPAVQTMTTESGGTKLYPCQSMDLYKVPVERSFYDPSPSEPDPRSNQDRIKDAIQEELAKPEEERAAINVGVHGTDWGWVELFQWLNDEYGKDGQDNVWMPSQEEYYEYDYYYKNGMIMPRRIDDHTLELTVTLPGGTAFYYPSTTINLYNLKMDDIDSIETGDNISGFSYAYCKDKECVMMNIDCRKYLAEHAENFVKRYEANPNVKANKDDALYFVGILKESDKKDELLKRIK
;
A
#
# COMPACT_ATOMS: atom_id res chain seq x y z
N MET A 1 72.58 40.03 8.58
CA MET A 1 71.88 39.36 9.71
C MET A 1 70.57 40.11 9.92
N SER A 2 69.38 39.53 10.07
CA SER A 2 68.95 38.19 10.43
C SER A 2 67.54 37.97 9.85
N ARG A 3 67.17 36.71 9.67
CA ARG A 3 66.00 36.13 8.99
C ARG A 3 64.72 36.98 8.96
N LYS A 4 64.55 37.69 7.83
CA LYS A 4 63.29 38.20 7.30
C LYS A 4 62.41 37.05 6.80
N GLY A 5 61.11 37.21 6.99
CA GLY A 5 60.06 36.93 6.01
C GLY A 5 60.13 35.59 5.28
N LYS A 6 59.48 34.56 5.82
CA LYS A 6 59.14 33.34 5.06
C LYS A 6 57.98 32.51 5.61
N VAL A 7 57.12 33.04 6.50
CA VAL A 7 56.05 32.21 7.11
C VAL A 7 54.64 32.80 6.99
N VAL A 8 54.47 34.06 6.55
CA VAL A 8 53.13 34.70 6.52
C VAL A 8 52.46 34.65 5.13
N VAL A 9 53.05 33.98 4.13
CA VAL A 9 52.47 33.89 2.77
C VAL A 9 51.94 32.49 2.41
N TYR A 10 52.13 31.48 3.26
CA TYR A 10 51.60 30.13 3.03
C TYR A 10 50.22 29.86 3.67
N LEU A 11 49.66 30.82 4.42
CA LEU A 11 48.40 30.63 5.15
C LEU A 11 47.18 31.34 4.52
N ALA A 12 47.35 32.00 3.37
CA ALA A 12 46.29 32.78 2.72
C ALA A 12 46.03 32.42 1.24
N LEU A 13 46.63 31.34 0.72
CA LEU A 13 46.49 30.95 -0.69
C LEU A 13 46.27 29.45 -0.89
N PHE A 14 45.40 28.87 -0.07
CA PHE A 14 44.75 27.58 -0.36
C PHE A 14 43.24 27.66 -0.14
N CYS A 15 42.66 28.83 -0.40
CA CYS A 15 41.26 28.94 -0.79
C CYS A 15 41.20 28.83 -2.32
N LEU A 16 40.29 27.97 -2.80
CA LEU A 16 39.92 27.72 -4.20
C LEU A 16 40.78 26.68 -4.93
N ILE A 17 40.40 25.41 -4.80
CA ILE A 17 39.86 24.56 -5.88
C ILE A 17 39.41 23.25 -5.21
N ASN A 18 38.11 22.95 -5.31
CA ASN A 18 37.44 21.64 -5.32
C ASN A 18 36.01 21.75 -4.74
N THR A 19 35.14 22.40 -5.50
CA THR A 19 33.73 22.03 -5.59
C THR A 19 33.64 20.65 -6.22
N SER A 20 33.40 19.59 -5.44
CA SER A 20 33.03 18.26 -5.96
C SER A 20 32.49 17.37 -4.83
N CYS A 21 31.20 17.02 -4.94
CA CYS A 21 30.53 15.86 -4.36
C CYS A 21 30.72 15.54 -2.87
N ILE A 22 29.72 15.93 -2.06
CA ILE A 22 29.38 15.17 -0.84
C ILE A 22 28.90 13.78 -1.31
N LYS A 23 29.78 12.79 -1.26
CA LYS A 23 29.38 11.37 -1.28
C LYS A 23 28.77 11.03 0.08
N LYS A 24 27.44 10.91 0.15
CA LYS A 24 26.77 10.07 1.14
C LYS A 24 26.97 8.61 0.72
N LEU A 25 27.83 7.88 1.42
CA LEU A 25 27.93 6.41 1.49
C LEU A 25 28.87 6.12 2.69
N ASN A 26 28.69 5.14 3.56
CA ASN A 26 27.86 3.94 3.55
C ASN A 26 27.71 3.49 5.02
N LEU A 27 26.54 3.01 5.43
CA LEU A 27 26.38 2.26 6.68
C LEU A 27 27.00 0.86 6.44
N TYR A 28 27.99 0.51 7.25
CA TYR A 28 28.77 -0.75 7.25
C TYR A 28 29.94 -0.85 6.26
N GLN A 29 31.16 -0.82 6.80
CA GLN A 29 31.99 -2.02 6.94
C GLN A 29 33.26 -1.72 7.75
N GLY A 30 33.64 -2.66 8.62
CA GLY A 30 34.99 -2.74 9.16
C GLY A 30 35.06 -3.36 10.54
N ASP A 31 34.90 -4.68 10.60
CA ASP A 31 35.52 -5.50 11.63
C ASP A 31 36.96 -5.05 11.85
N LYS A 32 37.24 -4.58 13.05
CA LYS A 32 38.54 -4.79 13.68
C LYS A 32 38.26 -5.46 15.00
N ASP A 33 38.58 -6.74 15.02
CA ASP A 33 38.78 -7.54 16.21
C ASP A 33 39.73 -6.80 17.15
N ASP A 34 39.18 -6.11 18.15
CA ASP A 34 39.84 -6.01 19.44
C ASP A 34 39.33 -7.19 20.27
N ASP A 35 40.00 -8.32 20.05
CA ASP A 35 39.83 -9.55 20.79
C ASP A 35 40.23 -9.30 22.25
N ASN A 36 39.23 -9.02 23.07
CA ASN A 36 39.31 -8.99 24.52
C ASN A 36 38.04 -9.63 25.09
N GLY A 37 37.73 -10.86 24.66
CA GLY A 37 37.06 -11.93 25.42
C GLY A 37 35.80 -11.63 26.26
N ASN A 38 35.12 -10.49 26.07
CA ASN A 38 33.94 -10.10 26.83
C ASN A 38 33.16 -8.92 26.18
N SER A 39 32.97 -8.92 24.86
CA SER A 39 32.08 -7.95 24.24
C SER A 39 30.63 -8.33 24.52
N LYS A 40 30.09 -7.88 25.66
CA LYS A 40 28.63 -7.93 25.89
C LYS A 40 27.94 -7.28 24.70
N VAL A 41 27.09 -8.02 24.00
CA VAL A 41 26.18 -7.43 22.99
C VAL A 41 25.38 -6.33 23.70
N LYS A 42 25.39 -5.11 23.16
CA LYS A 42 24.68 -3.97 23.73
C LYS A 42 23.54 -3.54 22.82
N GLU A 43 22.44 -3.13 23.45
CA GLU A 43 21.38 -2.41 22.76
C GLU A 43 21.89 -1.06 22.23
N LYS A 44 21.41 -0.66 21.06
CA LYS A 44 21.60 0.67 20.47
C LYS A 44 20.25 1.29 20.17
N THR A 45 20.11 2.59 20.44
CA THR A 45 18.91 3.36 20.07
C THR A 45 19.06 3.91 18.66
N VAL A 46 18.07 3.68 17.80
CA VAL A 46 18.06 4.09 16.40
C VAL A 46 16.73 4.71 16.02
N VAL A 47 16.76 5.73 15.16
CA VAL A 47 15.53 6.28 14.58
C VAL A 47 15.02 5.28 13.54
N CYS A 48 13.73 4.96 13.61
CA CYS A 48 13.07 4.08 12.66
C CYS A 48 12.85 4.84 11.34
N GLU A 49 13.59 4.48 10.29
CA GLU A 49 13.49 5.10 8.96
C GLU A 49 13.71 4.05 7.86
N THR A 50 12.96 4.17 6.78
CA THR A 50 13.14 3.34 5.58
C THR A 50 14.24 3.91 4.69
N ASP A 51 14.93 3.06 3.93
CA ASP A 51 16.04 3.43 3.04
C ASP A 51 15.58 4.17 1.76
N PHE A 52 14.30 4.02 1.39
CA PHE A 52 13.66 4.77 0.31
C PHE A 52 12.17 4.94 0.57
N PHE A 53 11.56 5.89 -0.13
CA PHE A 53 10.14 6.17 0.03
C PHE A 53 9.52 6.64 -1.28
N TYR A 54 8.33 6.15 -1.60
CA TYR A 54 7.63 6.52 -2.84
C TYR A 54 7.35 8.04 -2.87
N PRO A 55 7.66 8.75 -3.97
CA PRO A 55 7.50 10.21 -4.05
C PRO A 55 6.05 10.61 -4.37
N PHE A 56 5.15 10.41 -3.42
CA PHE A 56 3.70 10.69 -3.59
C PHE A 56 3.40 12.14 -3.99
N ASP A 57 4.22 13.10 -3.57
CA ASP A 57 4.09 14.54 -3.89
C ASP A 57 4.29 14.85 -5.37
N LYS A 58 4.96 13.94 -6.09
CA LYS A 58 5.30 14.09 -7.51
C LYS A 58 4.42 13.25 -8.43
N GLU A 59 3.41 12.59 -7.88
CA GLU A 59 2.51 11.74 -8.65
C GLU A 59 1.72 12.55 -9.69
N VAL A 60 1.31 11.85 -10.76
CA VAL A 60 0.45 12.43 -11.78
C VAL A 60 -0.91 12.82 -11.20
N LYS A 61 -1.40 14.00 -11.57
CA LYS A 61 -2.73 14.46 -11.15
C LYS A 61 -3.85 13.77 -11.92
N SER A 62 -3.66 13.55 -13.21
CA SER A 62 -4.60 12.88 -14.10
C SER A 62 -3.81 12.12 -15.15
N VAL A 63 -4.40 11.05 -15.69
CA VAL A 63 -3.72 10.20 -16.67
C VAL A 63 -4.52 10.13 -17.97
N GLU A 64 -3.81 10.30 -19.09
CA GLU A 64 -4.25 9.83 -20.39
C GLU A 64 -3.23 8.78 -20.86
N ALA A 65 -3.67 7.54 -20.98
CA ALA A 65 -2.84 6.40 -21.35
C ALA A 65 -3.32 5.83 -22.68
N LYS A 66 -2.38 5.28 -23.46
CA LYS A 66 -2.67 4.68 -24.77
C LYS A 66 -2.24 3.22 -24.81
N ILE A 67 -3.09 2.40 -25.40
CA ILE A 67 -2.82 0.99 -25.66
C ILE A 67 -3.07 0.75 -27.15
N THR A 68 -2.11 0.17 -27.85
CA THR A 68 -2.22 -0.22 -29.24
C THR A 68 -2.26 -1.73 -29.35
N ILE A 69 -3.35 -2.27 -29.87
CA ILE A 69 -3.59 -3.70 -30.05
C ILE A 69 -3.56 -3.99 -31.55
N ARG A 70 -2.63 -4.85 -31.99
CA ARG A 70 -2.60 -5.38 -33.35
C ARG A 70 -3.28 -6.74 -33.38
N THR A 71 -4.11 -6.99 -34.38
CA THR A 71 -4.90 -8.22 -34.52
C THR A 71 -4.53 -9.00 -35.78
N ARG A 72 -4.56 -10.33 -35.68
CA ARG A 72 -4.33 -11.25 -36.79
C ARG A 72 -5.51 -11.28 -37.77
N THR A 73 -6.71 -11.07 -37.24
CA THR A 73 -7.96 -10.99 -38.01
C THR A 73 -8.42 -9.54 -38.12
N PRO A 74 -9.15 -9.17 -39.19
CA PRO A 74 -9.67 -7.82 -39.33
C PRO A 74 -10.62 -7.45 -38.18
N LEU A 75 -10.47 -6.24 -37.65
CA LEU A 75 -11.34 -5.66 -36.63
C LEU A 75 -12.80 -5.59 -37.11
N PRO A 76 -13.79 -5.60 -36.20
CA PRO A 76 -15.18 -5.39 -36.56
C PRO A 76 -15.40 -3.98 -37.10
N GLN A 77 -16.25 -3.85 -38.15
CA GLN A 77 -16.51 -2.57 -38.81
C GLN A 77 -17.00 -1.51 -37.83
N ASP A 78 -17.87 -1.90 -36.90
CA ASP A 78 -18.21 -1.10 -35.72
C ASP A 78 -17.27 -1.45 -34.57
N ILE A 79 -16.26 -0.62 -34.33
CA ILE A 79 -15.29 -0.82 -33.24
C ILE A 79 -15.90 -0.73 -31.85
N TYR A 80 -17.05 -0.07 -31.68
CA TYR A 80 -17.71 0.02 -30.38
C TYR A 80 -18.37 -1.32 -29.98
N SER A 81 -18.55 -2.25 -30.91
CA SER A 81 -18.95 -3.63 -30.61
C SER A 81 -17.95 -4.37 -29.71
N LEU A 82 -16.70 -3.90 -29.62
CA LEU A 82 -15.70 -4.45 -28.69
C LEU A 82 -15.96 -4.08 -27.22
N ARG A 83 -16.90 -3.16 -26.96
CA ARG A 83 -17.38 -2.77 -25.62
C ARG A 83 -16.27 -2.58 -24.56
N PRO A 84 -15.32 -1.67 -24.78
CA PRO A 84 -14.33 -1.38 -23.75
C PRO A 84 -15.01 -0.79 -22.51
N GLU A 85 -14.82 -1.40 -21.34
CA GLU A 85 -15.41 -0.94 -20.08
C GLU A 85 -14.49 -1.20 -18.88
N PHE A 86 -14.67 -0.41 -17.83
CA PHE A 86 -14.10 -0.72 -16.52
C PHE A 86 -15.02 -1.73 -15.81
N PRO A 87 -14.52 -2.83 -15.22
CA PRO A 87 -15.36 -3.71 -14.42
C PRO A 87 -15.69 -3.09 -13.04
N PRO A 88 -16.71 -3.55 -12.32
CA PRO A 88 -17.08 -3.00 -11.01
C PRO A 88 -15.97 -3.09 -9.94
N LEU A 89 -15.09 -4.07 -10.05
CA LEU A 89 -13.95 -4.28 -9.16
C LEU A 89 -12.69 -4.52 -9.99
N LYS A 90 -11.53 -4.05 -9.50
CA LYS A 90 -10.24 -4.35 -10.15
C LYS A 90 -10.04 -5.84 -10.29
N TYR A 91 -9.30 -6.21 -11.33
CA TYR A 91 -8.92 -7.59 -11.64
C TYR A 91 -10.10 -8.53 -11.88
N ASN A 92 -11.29 -7.98 -12.18
CA ASN A 92 -12.55 -8.72 -12.29
C ASN A 92 -12.86 -9.59 -11.06
N LYS A 93 -12.46 -9.17 -9.87
CA LYS A 93 -12.84 -9.86 -8.62
C LYS A 93 -14.35 -9.78 -8.41
N SER A 94 -14.93 -10.79 -7.78
CA SER A 94 -16.39 -10.91 -7.63
C SER A 94 -16.92 -10.39 -6.30
N TRP A 95 -16.05 -9.97 -5.38
CA TRP A 95 -16.45 -9.33 -4.14
C TRP A 95 -15.30 -8.53 -3.51
N LEU A 96 -15.66 -7.61 -2.63
CA LEU A 96 -14.77 -6.64 -2.01
C LEU A 96 -14.67 -6.88 -0.49
N PHE A 97 -13.43 -6.96 0.00
CA PHE A 97 -13.12 -6.93 1.42
C PHE A 97 -12.28 -5.69 1.72
N MET A 98 -12.65 -4.87 2.69
CA MET A 98 -11.85 -3.72 3.12
C MET A 98 -11.58 -3.84 4.61
N LEU A 99 -10.37 -3.43 5.01
CA LEU A 99 -9.96 -3.42 6.41
C LEU A 99 -9.41 -2.04 6.75
N THR A 100 -9.91 -1.45 7.84
CA THR A 100 -9.33 -0.26 8.44
C THR A 100 -8.98 -0.55 9.90
N GLN A 101 -7.70 -0.43 10.22
CA GLN A 101 -7.13 -0.66 11.54
C GLN A 101 -6.91 0.65 12.30
N ASP A 102 -7.61 0.79 13.42
CA ASP A 102 -7.75 2.02 14.19
C ASP A 102 -6.64 2.20 15.25
N ASP A 103 -6.68 3.34 15.94
CA ASP A 103 -5.79 3.78 17.02
C ASP A 103 -4.27 3.84 16.72
N CYS A 104 -3.85 3.83 15.45
CA CYS A 104 -2.42 3.88 15.08
C CYS A 104 -1.58 2.78 15.77
N LYS A 105 -2.15 1.59 16.01
CA LYS A 105 -1.49 0.53 16.78
C LYS A 105 -0.23 -0.01 16.11
N GLN A 106 0.80 -0.32 16.90
CA GLN A 106 2.04 -0.94 16.40
C GLN A 106 1.81 -2.28 15.68
N VAL A 107 0.76 -3.02 16.05
CA VAL A 107 0.38 -4.30 15.42
C VAL A 107 -0.09 -4.16 13.97
N ALA A 108 -0.46 -2.96 13.51
CA ALA A 108 -0.65 -2.71 12.07
C ALA A 108 0.62 -3.03 11.28
N PHE A 109 1.81 -2.74 11.85
CA PHE A 109 3.09 -3.07 11.24
C PHE A 109 3.53 -4.51 11.51
N CYS A 110 3.67 -4.88 12.78
CA CYS A 110 4.32 -6.15 13.16
C CYS A 110 3.40 -7.38 13.17
N CYS A 111 2.10 -7.20 12.91
CA CYS A 111 1.13 -8.30 12.78
C CYS A 111 0.45 -8.25 11.41
N THR A 112 -0.33 -7.21 11.12
CA THR A 112 -1.15 -7.12 9.89
C THR A 112 -0.29 -7.01 8.62
N TRP A 113 0.51 -5.95 8.49
CA TRP A 113 1.41 -5.77 7.36
C TRP A 113 2.43 -6.91 7.28
N ALA A 114 2.92 -7.36 8.43
CA ALA A 114 3.88 -8.45 8.52
C ALA A 114 3.35 -9.77 7.93
N ALA A 115 2.14 -10.19 8.31
CA ALA A 115 1.52 -11.42 7.83
C ALA A 115 1.30 -11.37 6.32
N ILE A 116 0.76 -10.25 5.83
CA ILE A 116 0.50 -10.02 4.40
C ILE A 116 1.81 -10.10 3.59
N ASN A 117 2.89 -9.49 4.09
CA ASN A 117 4.15 -9.32 3.35
C ASN A 117 5.21 -10.38 3.68
N GLY A 118 4.81 -11.52 4.24
CA GLY A 118 5.70 -12.66 4.51
C GLY A 118 6.85 -12.32 5.46
N ARG A 119 6.59 -11.44 6.43
CA ARG A 119 7.57 -11.00 7.44
C ARG A 119 7.51 -11.88 8.69
N PRO A 120 8.52 -11.79 9.58
CA PRO A 120 8.47 -12.45 10.87
C PRO A 120 7.24 -12.00 11.65
N LEU A 121 6.62 -12.93 12.36
CA LEU A 121 5.50 -12.69 13.25
C LEU A 121 5.88 -13.14 14.66
N SER A 122 5.18 -12.62 15.66
CA SER A 122 5.38 -12.99 17.07
C SER A 122 4.01 -13.05 17.74
N SER A 123 3.82 -14.03 18.63
CA SER A 123 2.57 -14.16 19.39
C SER A 123 2.60 -13.37 20.70
N GLN A 124 3.79 -13.00 21.18
CA GLN A 124 3.97 -12.37 22.50
C GLN A 124 4.56 -10.96 22.43
N TYR A 125 5.20 -10.60 21.32
CA TYR A 125 6.03 -9.41 21.21
C TYR A 125 5.74 -8.60 19.95
N PHE A 126 6.35 -7.42 19.89
CA PHE A 126 6.12 -6.41 18.86
C PHE A 126 7.45 -5.89 18.36
N TYR A 127 7.51 -5.50 17.10
CA TYR A 127 8.75 -4.97 16.50
C TYR A 127 8.46 -3.80 15.57
N ASP A 128 9.53 -3.11 15.16
CA ASP A 128 9.50 -1.93 14.30
C ASP A 128 10.38 -2.20 13.08
N LEU A 129 10.32 -1.37 12.05
CA LEU A 129 11.20 -1.51 10.88
C LEU A 129 12.68 -1.54 11.26
N ALA A 130 13.10 -0.79 12.27
CA ALA A 130 14.48 -0.81 12.76
C ALA A 130 14.93 -2.22 13.22
N HIS A 131 14.04 -3.01 13.83
CA HIS A 131 14.30 -4.40 14.20
C HIS A 131 14.47 -5.28 12.95
N VAL A 132 13.62 -5.08 11.93
CA VAL A 132 13.72 -5.79 10.64
C VAL A 132 15.06 -5.51 9.97
N GLN A 133 15.47 -4.25 9.90
CA GLN A 133 16.74 -3.83 9.29
C GLN A 133 17.98 -4.29 10.07
N ALA A 134 17.85 -4.44 11.38
CA ALA A 134 18.92 -4.91 12.25
C ALA A 134 19.01 -6.44 12.35
N ASP A 135 18.07 -7.17 11.74
CA ASP A 135 17.91 -8.62 11.92
C ASP A 135 17.88 -9.01 13.40
N ASP A 136 17.08 -8.25 14.17
CA ASP A 136 16.89 -8.41 15.62
C ASP A 136 15.41 -8.65 15.89
N PHE A 137 15.03 -9.92 15.97
CA PHE A 137 13.64 -10.33 16.12
C PHE A 137 13.33 -10.90 17.51
N PRO A 138 12.05 -10.89 17.92
CA PRO A 138 11.60 -11.58 19.12
C PRO A 138 12.03 -13.05 19.17
N PRO A 139 12.19 -13.63 20.38
CA PRO A 139 12.63 -15.02 20.54
C PRO A 139 11.61 -16.05 20.04
N ASP A 140 10.34 -15.68 19.91
CA ASP A 140 9.24 -16.49 19.41
C ASP A 140 8.92 -16.19 17.93
N ALA A 141 9.83 -15.53 17.20
CA ALA A 141 9.60 -15.17 15.82
C ALA A 141 9.36 -16.41 14.93
N TYR A 142 8.30 -16.37 14.14
CA TYR A 142 7.95 -17.41 13.16
C TYR A 142 7.51 -16.78 11.84
N TYR A 143 7.30 -17.60 10.80
CA TYR A 143 6.85 -17.15 9.48
C TYR A 143 5.69 -18.01 8.99
N LEU A 144 4.77 -17.43 8.23
CA LEU A 144 3.77 -18.19 7.48
C LEU A 144 4.38 -18.96 6.29
N GLY A 145 5.57 -18.57 5.85
CA GLY A 145 6.25 -19.15 4.69
C GLY A 145 5.72 -18.67 3.33
N LYS A 146 4.76 -17.74 3.33
CA LYS A 146 4.17 -17.12 2.14
C LYS A 146 3.67 -15.71 2.44
N THR A 147 3.47 -14.94 1.38
CA THR A 147 2.71 -13.68 1.37
C THR A 147 1.22 -13.98 1.19
N LEU A 148 0.35 -13.04 1.56
CA LEU A 148 -1.11 -13.21 1.49
C LEU A 148 -1.70 -12.19 0.50
N GLY A 149 -2.53 -12.67 -0.43
CA GLY A 149 -3.01 -11.84 -1.53
C GLY A 149 -3.99 -12.54 -2.46
N CYS A 150 -4.31 -11.87 -3.55
CA CYS A 150 -4.95 -12.43 -4.74
C CYS A 150 -3.99 -12.32 -5.94
N THR A 151 -4.44 -12.66 -7.13
CA THR A 151 -3.75 -12.33 -8.39
C THR A 151 -4.46 -11.19 -9.10
N ASP A 152 -3.78 -10.56 -10.05
CA ASP A 152 -4.39 -9.58 -10.97
C ASP A 152 -5.27 -10.22 -12.06
N GLY A 153 -5.47 -11.54 -12.02
CA GLY A 153 -6.17 -12.31 -13.05
C GLY A 153 -5.34 -12.54 -14.33
N ALA A 154 -4.11 -12.03 -14.38
CA ALA A 154 -3.14 -12.21 -15.46
C ALA A 154 -1.83 -12.88 -14.98
N GLY A 155 -1.89 -13.54 -13.82
CA GLY A 155 -0.79 -14.35 -13.29
C GLY A 155 0.21 -13.60 -12.39
N ASN A 156 -0.01 -12.32 -12.10
CA ASN A 156 0.82 -11.58 -11.15
C ASN A 156 0.17 -11.54 -9.76
N GLU A 157 0.98 -11.64 -8.72
CA GLU A 157 0.52 -11.49 -7.35
C GLU A 157 0.06 -10.04 -7.09
N ILE A 158 -1.03 -9.90 -6.34
CA ILE A 158 -1.50 -8.67 -5.71
C ILE A 158 -1.67 -8.97 -4.22
N ARG A 159 -0.73 -8.49 -3.39
CA ARG A 159 -0.82 -8.66 -1.93
C ARG A 159 -2.02 -7.90 -1.38
N PHE A 160 -2.64 -8.43 -0.33
CA PHE A 160 -3.73 -7.72 0.35
C PHE A 160 -3.25 -6.36 0.86
N SER A 161 -4.14 -5.38 0.85
CA SER A 161 -3.90 -4.06 1.43
C SER A 161 -4.99 -3.73 2.46
N PHE A 162 -4.72 -2.71 3.26
CA PHE A 162 -5.59 -2.25 4.33
C PHE A 162 -5.31 -0.77 4.60
N THR A 163 -6.16 -0.13 5.38
CA THR A 163 -5.93 1.23 5.90
C THR A 163 -5.49 1.15 7.35
N THR A 164 -4.53 1.97 7.77
CA THR A 164 -4.26 2.22 9.20
C THR A 164 -4.50 3.67 9.56
N THR A 165 -5.05 3.94 10.73
CA THR A 165 -5.20 5.31 11.21
C THR A 165 -3.88 5.86 11.73
N LEU A 166 -3.74 7.19 11.70
CA LEU A 166 -2.54 7.88 12.19
C LEU A 166 -2.86 8.79 13.36
N SER A 167 -1.90 8.98 14.26
CA SER A 167 -1.94 9.95 15.36
C SER A 167 -0.86 11.02 15.20
N PRO A 168 -0.86 11.79 14.09
CA PRO A 168 0.27 12.62 13.67
C PRO A 168 0.67 13.69 14.69
N GLU A 169 -0.27 14.15 15.51
CA GLU A 169 -0.04 15.18 16.54
C GLU A 169 0.61 14.63 17.82
N TRP A 170 0.71 13.31 17.97
CA TRP A 170 1.32 12.69 19.13
C TRP A 170 2.83 12.50 18.95
N GLY A 171 3.59 12.96 19.94
CA GLY A 171 5.06 12.92 19.92
C GLY A 171 5.65 11.52 19.78
N TYR A 172 4.92 10.48 20.23
CA TYR A 172 5.40 9.10 20.20
C TYR A 172 5.70 8.61 18.77
N MET A 173 5.06 9.17 17.73
CA MET A 173 5.35 8.78 16.35
C MET A 173 6.79 9.12 15.90
N ASN A 174 7.48 10.00 16.65
CA ASN A 174 8.88 10.39 16.42
C ASN A 174 9.87 9.67 17.36
N GLU A 175 9.42 8.69 18.16
CA GLU A 175 10.30 7.96 19.06
C GLU A 175 11.30 7.07 18.31
N ALA A 176 12.33 6.65 19.04
CA ALA A 176 13.39 5.79 18.54
C ALA A 176 13.21 4.35 19.04
N THR A 177 13.68 3.40 18.26
CA THR A 177 13.66 1.97 18.57
C THR A 177 15.00 1.54 19.17
N LYS A 178 14.98 0.67 20.18
CA LYS A 178 16.19 0.00 20.67
C LYS A 178 16.38 -1.29 19.90
N VAL A 179 17.55 -1.51 19.31
CA VAL A 179 17.89 -2.77 18.62
C VAL A 179 19.15 -3.38 19.22
N GLY A 180 19.23 -4.70 19.28
CA GLY A 180 20.32 -5.43 19.89
C GLY A 180 20.35 -6.88 19.41
N LYS A 181 20.76 -7.10 18.15
CA LYS A 181 20.88 -8.45 17.58
C LYS A 181 21.78 -9.33 18.46
N GLY A 182 21.23 -10.45 18.93
CA GLY A 182 21.92 -11.39 19.84
C GLY A 182 21.86 -11.00 21.32
N TYR A 183 21.21 -9.90 21.70
CA TYR A 183 20.98 -9.53 23.09
C TYR A 183 19.80 -10.32 23.68
N THR A 184 20.09 -11.12 24.71
CA THR A 184 19.13 -12.07 25.32
C THR A 184 18.94 -11.89 26.82
N GLU A 185 19.57 -10.88 27.45
CA GLU A 185 19.38 -10.63 28.90
C GLU A 185 17.92 -10.24 29.22
N ASN A 186 17.23 -9.55 28.30
CA ASN A 186 15.79 -9.30 28.34
C ASN A 186 15.24 -8.97 26.93
N TYR A 187 13.91 -8.86 26.82
CA TYR A 187 13.19 -8.59 25.56
C TYR A 187 12.36 -7.30 25.60
N HIS A 188 12.66 -6.35 26.49
CA HIS A 188 11.87 -5.12 26.67
C HIS A 188 11.81 -4.25 25.40
N ARG A 189 12.83 -4.33 24.55
CA ARG A 189 12.83 -3.64 23.25
C ARG A 189 11.64 -4.05 22.37
N PHE A 190 11.14 -5.27 22.54
CA PHE A 190 9.99 -5.82 21.83
C PHE A 190 8.64 -5.69 22.57
N PHE A 191 8.57 -4.92 23.67
CA PHE A 191 7.27 -4.61 24.28
C PHE A 191 6.49 -3.59 23.45
N MET A 192 5.16 -3.71 23.48
CA MET A 192 4.25 -2.85 22.72
C MET A 192 4.53 -1.37 22.98
N LYS A 193 4.68 -0.61 21.90
CA LYS A 193 4.80 0.85 21.92
C LYS A 193 3.42 1.50 21.88
N SER A 194 3.37 2.79 22.18
CA SER A 194 2.12 3.56 22.17
C SER A 194 1.40 3.56 20.81
N GLY A 195 2.15 3.38 19.72
CA GLY A 195 1.61 3.27 18.37
C GLY A 195 2.71 3.10 17.33
N LEU A 196 2.38 3.39 16.08
CA LEU A 196 3.33 3.35 14.97
C LEU A 196 4.31 4.52 15.02
N PHE A 197 5.57 4.25 14.69
CA PHE A 197 6.55 5.29 14.37
C PHE A 197 6.49 5.64 12.88
N TRP A 198 6.92 6.86 12.51
CA TRP A 198 6.91 7.30 11.12
C TRP A 198 7.65 6.37 10.16
N GLY A 199 8.75 5.74 10.60
CA GLY A 199 9.45 4.73 9.79
C GLY A 199 8.60 3.50 9.46
N ASN A 200 7.79 3.02 10.40
CA ASN A 200 6.85 1.91 10.18
C ASN A 200 5.81 2.32 9.13
N VAL A 201 5.25 3.53 9.26
CA VAL A 201 4.25 4.08 8.31
C VAL A 201 4.83 4.23 6.91
N LYS A 202 6.01 4.84 6.77
CA LYS A 202 6.68 5.00 5.47
C LYS A 202 6.94 3.65 4.79
N GLU A 203 7.40 2.66 5.55
CA GLU A 203 7.58 1.31 5.00
C GLU A 203 6.26 0.71 4.55
N MET A 204 5.18 0.76 5.34
CA MET A 204 3.87 0.23 4.93
C MET A 204 3.34 0.90 3.65
N LEU A 205 3.48 2.22 3.55
CA LEU A 205 3.09 3.00 2.37
C LEU A 205 3.86 2.59 1.10
N ASN A 206 5.11 2.12 1.21
CA ASN A 206 5.84 1.56 0.06
C ASN A 206 5.15 0.30 -0.53
N TYR A 207 4.25 -0.35 0.20
CA TYR A 207 3.47 -1.52 -0.24
C TYR A 207 2.00 -1.18 -0.51
N GLY A 208 1.64 0.12 -0.54
CA GLY A 208 0.28 0.56 -0.89
C GLY A 208 -0.74 0.44 0.23
N VAL A 209 -0.31 0.34 1.50
CA VAL A 209 -1.20 0.50 2.66
C VAL A 209 -1.81 1.91 2.64
N GLY A 210 -3.09 2.03 2.97
CA GLY A 210 -3.80 3.31 3.08
C GLY A 210 -3.64 3.95 4.46
N ILE A 211 -3.92 5.25 4.54
CA ILE A 211 -3.90 6.01 5.81
C ILE A 211 -5.22 6.74 6.04
N ALA A 212 -5.60 6.91 7.31
CA ALA A 212 -6.79 7.66 7.70
C ALA A 212 -6.54 8.54 8.93
N PHE A 213 -7.29 9.65 9.01
CA PHE A 213 -7.52 10.36 10.27
C PHE A 213 -8.39 9.52 11.20
N HIS A 214 -8.22 9.73 12.50
CA HIS A 214 -9.03 9.13 13.54
C HIS A 214 -9.10 10.12 14.71
N ASP A 215 -8.55 9.78 15.87
CA ASP A 215 -8.40 10.71 16.99
C ASP A 215 -7.48 11.89 16.64
N LEU A 216 -7.90 13.07 17.06
CA LEU A 216 -7.15 14.32 16.96
C LEU A 216 -6.87 14.87 18.35
N LYS A 217 -5.81 15.67 18.48
CA LYS A 217 -5.37 16.19 19.79
C LYS A 217 -6.10 17.49 20.15
N VAL A 218 -7.42 17.44 20.08
CA VAL A 218 -8.36 18.55 20.32
C VAL A 218 -8.58 18.80 21.82
N ASP A 219 -8.95 20.03 22.17
CA ASP A 219 -9.36 20.38 23.53
C ASP A 219 -10.82 19.97 23.77
N ASP A 220 -11.70 20.13 22.76
CA ASP A 220 -13.09 19.68 22.79
C ASP A 220 -13.44 18.82 21.55
N PRO A 221 -13.53 17.48 21.70
CA PRO A 221 -13.88 16.58 20.60
C PRO A 221 -15.33 16.71 20.13
N ASN A 222 -16.18 17.50 20.80
CA ASN A 222 -17.53 17.80 20.36
C ASN A 222 -17.64 19.17 19.65
N SER A 223 -16.56 19.94 19.61
CA SER A 223 -16.49 21.19 18.84
C SER A 223 -16.07 20.90 17.40
N GLU A 224 -16.99 21.07 16.46
CA GLU A 224 -16.73 20.84 15.03
C GLU A 224 -15.63 21.76 14.48
N GLU A 225 -15.53 23.00 14.97
CA GLU A 225 -14.47 23.92 14.57
C GLU A 225 -13.09 23.50 15.11
N ASP A 226 -13.05 22.95 16.32
CA ASP A 226 -11.80 22.47 16.93
C ASP A 226 -11.28 21.24 16.17
N VAL A 227 -12.17 20.26 15.95
CA VAL A 227 -11.89 19.08 15.13
C VAL A 227 -11.47 19.47 13.71
N LEU A 228 -12.15 20.43 13.06
CA LEU A 228 -11.78 20.91 11.74
C LEU A 228 -10.40 21.57 11.71
N ALA A 229 -10.06 22.37 12.72
CA ALA A 229 -8.74 22.99 12.84
C ALA A 229 -7.64 21.93 13.00
N HIS A 230 -7.86 20.93 13.86
CA HIS A 230 -6.92 19.85 14.10
C HIS A 230 -6.79 18.89 12.92
N LEU A 231 -7.83 18.68 12.09
CA LEU A 231 -7.68 17.99 10.80
C LEU A 231 -6.64 18.70 9.92
N GLY A 232 -6.68 20.04 9.88
CA GLY A 232 -5.69 20.84 9.17
C GLY A 232 -4.27 20.70 9.74
N MET A 233 -4.12 20.68 11.06
CA MET A 233 -2.81 20.50 11.70
C MET A 233 -2.24 19.10 11.46
N ALA A 234 -3.07 18.08 11.64
CA ALA A 234 -2.75 16.68 11.39
C ALA A 234 -2.31 16.46 9.94
N ASP A 235 -3.06 16.97 8.95
CA ASP A 235 -2.71 16.82 7.54
C ASP A 235 -1.37 17.49 7.21
N ASN A 236 -1.09 18.68 7.76
CA ASN A 236 0.19 19.35 7.54
C ASN A 236 1.38 18.50 8.05
N ILE A 237 1.24 17.83 9.19
CA ILE A 237 2.26 16.92 9.70
C ILE A 237 2.39 15.70 8.79
N ILE A 238 1.27 15.13 8.33
CA ILE A 238 1.27 13.99 7.41
C ILE A 238 1.97 14.37 6.10
N VAL A 239 1.67 15.52 5.52
CA VAL A 239 2.31 16.04 4.30
C VAL A 239 3.82 16.24 4.50
N ASP A 240 4.23 16.83 5.61
CA ASP A 240 5.66 17.00 5.95
C ASP A 240 6.40 15.66 6.05
N LYS A 241 5.76 14.66 6.68
CA LYS A 241 6.39 13.36 6.97
C LYS A 241 6.33 12.39 5.80
N LEU A 242 5.27 12.45 5.00
CA LEU A 242 4.92 11.43 4.00
C LEU A 242 4.81 11.97 2.57
N GLY A 243 4.96 13.28 2.33
CA GLY A 243 4.80 13.86 1.00
C GLY A 243 3.43 13.64 0.37
N ARG A 244 2.43 13.25 1.16
CA ARG A 244 1.04 13.03 0.75
C ARG A 244 0.08 13.57 1.78
N SER A 245 -1.09 14.00 1.31
CA SER A 245 -2.21 14.35 2.18
C SER A 245 -3.00 13.08 2.53
N CYS A 246 -3.68 13.11 3.67
CA CYS A 246 -4.59 12.06 4.09
C CYS A 246 -6.01 12.41 3.64
N LYS A 247 -6.63 11.52 2.84
CA LYS A 247 -7.97 11.76 2.29
C LYS A 247 -9.07 10.92 2.92
N MET A 248 -8.72 10.08 3.89
CA MET A 248 -9.67 9.22 4.58
C MET A 248 -9.83 9.63 6.04
N LEU A 249 -11.05 9.54 6.57
CA LEU A 249 -11.34 9.66 8.00
C LEU A 249 -12.13 8.44 8.48
N ALA A 250 -11.59 7.72 9.46
CA ALA A 250 -12.30 6.69 10.20
C ALA A 250 -12.88 7.31 11.46
N ARG A 251 -14.20 7.24 11.67
CA ARG A 251 -14.86 7.89 12.80
C ARG A 251 -14.35 7.33 14.15
N PRO A 252 -13.73 8.15 15.02
CA PRO A 252 -13.37 7.71 16.36
C PRO A 252 -14.58 7.74 17.29
N ASP A 253 -14.64 6.79 18.23
CA ASP A 253 -15.54 6.76 19.39
C ASP A 253 -17.04 6.95 19.08
N GLY A 254 -17.49 6.63 17.87
CA GLY A 254 -18.88 6.90 17.46
C GLY A 254 -19.21 8.39 17.33
N ASN A 255 -18.21 9.27 17.32
CA ASN A 255 -18.38 10.72 17.42
C ASN A 255 -18.64 11.35 16.05
N ASN A 256 -19.90 11.65 15.77
CA ASN A 256 -20.33 12.27 14.51
C ASN A 256 -19.79 13.70 14.28
N THR A 257 -19.18 14.34 15.29
CA THR A 257 -18.48 15.62 15.10
C THR A 257 -17.32 15.48 14.13
N TYR A 258 -16.61 14.36 14.16
CA TYR A 258 -15.53 14.05 13.22
C TYR A 258 -16.03 13.87 11.78
N ILE A 259 -17.19 13.24 11.62
CA ILE A 259 -17.83 13.11 10.29
C ILE A 259 -18.18 14.49 9.74
N ARG A 260 -18.88 15.34 10.52
CA ARG A 260 -19.26 16.70 10.06
C ARG A 260 -18.05 17.58 9.76
N ALA A 261 -17.00 17.51 10.59
CA ALA A 261 -15.74 18.19 10.31
C ALA A 261 -15.05 17.65 9.04
N GLY A 262 -15.04 16.32 8.83
CA GLY A 262 -14.51 15.67 7.63
C GLY A 262 -15.28 16.04 6.35
N GLU A 263 -16.60 16.20 6.43
CA GLU A 263 -17.42 16.72 5.32
C GLU A 263 -17.00 18.14 4.93
N ARG A 264 -16.56 18.96 5.88
CA ARG A 264 -16.08 20.33 5.64
C ARG A 264 -14.60 20.41 5.26
N TYR A 265 -13.76 19.48 5.70
CA TYR A 265 -12.33 19.53 5.45
C TYR A 265 -12.00 19.18 3.99
N PRO A 266 -11.32 20.04 3.21
CA PRO A 266 -11.14 19.81 1.77
C PRO A 266 -10.37 18.54 1.39
N ALA A 267 -9.40 18.11 2.21
CA ALA A 267 -8.59 16.95 1.88
C ALA A 267 -9.34 15.63 2.09
N VAL A 268 -10.30 15.56 3.02
CA VAL A 268 -11.10 14.35 3.25
C VAL A 268 -12.06 14.13 2.09
N GLN A 269 -11.91 12.99 1.41
CA GLN A 269 -12.68 12.57 0.24
C GLN A 269 -13.51 11.30 0.53
N THR A 270 -13.09 10.45 1.46
CA THR A 270 -13.80 9.22 1.85
C THR A 270 -13.80 9.07 3.37
N MET A 271 -14.83 8.43 3.92
CA MET A 271 -14.96 8.26 5.36
C MET A 271 -15.53 6.88 5.70
N THR A 272 -15.36 6.44 6.94
CA THR A 272 -16.04 5.24 7.44
C THR A 272 -16.64 5.44 8.83
N THR A 273 -17.73 4.71 9.09
CA THR A 273 -18.52 4.79 10.32
C THR A 273 -19.17 3.45 10.64
N GLU A 274 -19.32 3.14 11.92
CA GLU A 274 -19.92 1.90 12.44
C GLU A 274 -21.45 1.96 12.47
N SER A 275 -22.02 3.17 12.38
CA SER A 275 -23.45 3.39 12.49
C SER A 275 -23.90 4.60 11.68
N GLY A 276 -25.09 4.51 11.09
CA GLY A 276 -25.65 5.57 10.23
C GLY A 276 -24.86 5.79 8.93
N GLY A 277 -24.01 4.83 8.55
CA GLY A 277 -23.25 4.86 7.31
C GLY A 277 -24.05 4.34 6.12
N THR A 278 -23.44 4.45 4.95
CA THR A 278 -23.97 3.89 3.71
C THR A 278 -23.37 2.50 3.50
N LYS A 279 -24.23 1.47 3.45
CA LYS A 279 -23.81 0.12 3.07
C LYS A 279 -23.39 0.11 1.60
N LEU A 280 -22.16 -0.33 1.35
CA LEU A 280 -21.54 -0.28 0.03
C LEU A 280 -21.85 -1.54 -0.79
N TYR A 281 -22.33 -1.36 -2.01
CA TYR A 281 -22.56 -2.42 -3.00
C TYR A 281 -21.72 -2.13 -4.25
N PRO A 282 -20.57 -2.80 -4.45
CA PRO A 282 -19.62 -2.39 -5.49
C PRO A 282 -20.13 -2.48 -6.92
N CYS A 283 -21.07 -3.39 -7.20
CA CYS A 283 -21.70 -3.51 -8.52
C CYS A 283 -22.78 -2.45 -8.78
N GLN A 284 -23.12 -1.63 -7.79
CA GLN A 284 -24.11 -0.57 -7.90
C GLN A 284 -23.41 0.80 -8.05
N SER A 285 -23.96 1.67 -8.88
CA SER A 285 -23.44 3.03 -9.03
C SER A 285 -23.78 3.89 -7.80
N MET A 286 -22.78 4.21 -6.97
CA MET A 286 -22.95 5.03 -5.75
C MET A 286 -21.92 6.17 -5.71
N ASP A 287 -22.29 7.45 -5.68
CA ASP A 287 -21.29 8.51 -5.48
C ASP A 287 -20.73 8.43 -4.05
N LEU A 288 -19.43 8.16 -3.92
CA LEU A 288 -18.77 7.96 -2.63
C LEU A 288 -18.07 9.22 -2.09
N TYR A 289 -18.11 10.33 -2.82
CA TYR A 289 -17.45 11.56 -2.40
C TYR A 289 -18.02 12.05 -1.06
N LYS A 290 -17.16 12.05 -0.03
CA LYS A 290 -17.49 12.40 1.37
C LYS A 290 -18.64 11.58 1.96
N VAL A 291 -18.95 10.41 1.40
CA VAL A 291 -19.95 9.52 1.99
C VAL A 291 -19.30 8.67 3.08
N PRO A 292 -19.84 8.66 4.32
CA PRO A 292 -19.40 7.71 5.34
C PRO A 292 -19.85 6.29 4.96
N VAL A 293 -18.88 5.45 4.59
CA VAL A 293 -19.12 4.04 4.26
C VAL A 293 -19.30 3.24 5.55
N GLU A 294 -20.36 2.44 5.61
CA GLU A 294 -20.61 1.56 6.75
C GLU A 294 -19.47 0.54 6.89
N ARG A 295 -19.01 0.34 8.13
CA ARG A 295 -18.01 -0.65 8.54
C ARG A 295 -18.49 -1.33 9.81
N SER A 296 -18.03 -2.54 10.08
CA SER A 296 -18.34 -3.24 11.33
C SER A 296 -17.08 -3.80 11.97
N PHE A 297 -17.01 -3.73 13.30
CA PHE A 297 -16.00 -4.45 14.09
C PHE A 297 -16.36 -5.91 14.32
N TYR A 298 -17.60 -6.31 13.98
CA TYR A 298 -18.16 -7.64 14.20
C TYR A 298 -18.05 -8.10 15.67
N ASP A 299 -18.24 -7.15 16.57
CA ASP A 299 -18.32 -7.39 18.00
C ASP A 299 -19.59 -8.21 18.35
N PRO A 300 -19.53 -9.03 19.41
CA PRO A 300 -20.73 -9.70 19.91
C PRO A 300 -21.81 -8.69 20.28
N SER A 301 -23.06 -9.05 20.04
CA SER A 301 -24.19 -8.26 20.54
C SER A 301 -24.12 -8.14 22.07
N PRO A 302 -24.25 -6.94 22.66
CA PRO A 302 -24.28 -6.79 24.11
C PRO A 302 -25.47 -7.51 24.77
N SER A 303 -26.53 -7.77 24.01
CA SER A 303 -27.77 -8.38 24.50
C SER A 303 -27.82 -9.91 24.31
N GLU A 304 -26.94 -10.49 23.49
CA GLU A 304 -26.92 -11.92 23.20
C GLU A 304 -25.50 -12.47 23.33
N PRO A 305 -25.22 -13.33 24.34
CA PRO A 305 -23.89 -13.89 24.51
C PRO A 305 -23.56 -14.83 23.33
N ASP A 306 -22.60 -14.39 22.51
CA ASP A 306 -22.05 -15.17 21.41
C ASP A 306 -20.56 -15.43 21.71
N PRO A 307 -20.14 -16.70 21.96
CA PRO A 307 -18.78 -17.03 22.35
C PRO A 307 -17.77 -16.99 21.20
N ARG A 308 -18.23 -16.80 19.95
CA ARG A 308 -17.36 -16.76 18.77
C ARG A 308 -16.42 -15.55 18.79
N SER A 309 -15.30 -15.69 18.09
CA SER A 309 -14.39 -14.56 17.88
C SER A 309 -14.98 -13.59 16.84
N ASN A 310 -14.46 -12.35 16.77
CA ASN A 310 -14.86 -11.40 15.72
C ASN A 310 -14.51 -11.97 14.34
N GLN A 311 -13.40 -12.70 14.23
CA GLN A 311 -12.95 -13.35 13.00
C GLN A 311 -13.92 -14.43 12.53
N ASP A 312 -14.50 -15.21 13.44
CA ASP A 312 -15.52 -16.20 13.08
C ASP A 312 -16.79 -15.52 12.54
N ARG A 313 -17.23 -14.42 13.15
CA ARG A 313 -18.38 -13.64 12.66
C ARG A 313 -18.09 -13.00 11.30
N ILE A 314 -16.86 -12.55 11.06
CA ILE A 314 -16.43 -12.06 9.75
C ILE A 314 -16.50 -13.18 8.71
N LYS A 315 -16.03 -14.39 9.03
CA LYS A 315 -16.13 -15.56 8.13
C LYS A 315 -17.59 -15.87 7.77
N ASP A 316 -18.48 -15.84 8.75
CA ASP A 316 -19.92 -16.06 8.50
C ASP A 316 -20.52 -14.96 7.62
N ALA A 317 -20.21 -13.69 7.89
CA ALA A 317 -20.69 -12.57 7.05
C ALA A 317 -20.18 -12.66 5.61
N ILE A 318 -18.94 -13.11 5.41
CA ILE A 318 -18.40 -13.40 4.08
C ILE A 318 -19.23 -14.49 3.40
N GLN A 319 -19.50 -15.60 4.08
CA GLN A 319 -20.30 -16.69 3.53
C GLN A 319 -21.74 -16.25 3.18
N GLU A 320 -22.35 -15.41 4.02
CA GLU A 320 -23.69 -14.85 3.78
C GLU A 320 -23.73 -13.96 2.53
N GLU A 321 -22.74 -13.08 2.33
CA GLU A 321 -22.66 -12.25 1.12
C GLU A 321 -22.31 -13.10 -0.12
N LEU A 322 -21.44 -14.10 0.01
CA LEU A 322 -21.08 -14.99 -1.11
C LEU A 322 -22.21 -15.92 -1.55
N ALA A 323 -23.21 -16.17 -0.70
CA ALA A 323 -24.43 -16.90 -1.06
C ALA A 323 -25.35 -16.09 -2.00
N LYS A 324 -25.11 -14.80 -2.17
CA LYS A 324 -25.88 -13.91 -3.06
C LYS A 324 -25.24 -13.84 -4.46
N PRO A 325 -26.02 -13.48 -5.50
CA PRO A 325 -25.48 -13.09 -6.81
C PRO A 325 -24.42 -11.98 -6.67
N GLU A 326 -23.41 -11.99 -7.54
CA GLU A 326 -22.28 -11.03 -7.52
C GLU A 326 -22.77 -9.58 -7.45
N GLU A 327 -23.81 -9.25 -8.20
CA GLU A 327 -24.37 -7.91 -8.33
C GLU A 327 -25.10 -7.41 -7.08
N GLU A 328 -25.45 -8.32 -6.17
CA GLU A 328 -26.20 -8.05 -4.92
C GLU A 328 -25.31 -8.06 -3.68
N ARG A 329 -24.02 -8.41 -3.82
CA ARG A 329 -23.11 -8.52 -2.68
C ARG A 329 -22.75 -7.15 -2.15
N ALA A 330 -22.84 -7.00 -0.84
CA ALA A 330 -22.24 -5.86 -0.17
C ALA A 330 -20.74 -6.08 0.04
N ALA A 331 -20.00 -4.98 0.15
CA ALA A 331 -18.62 -5.03 0.60
C ALA A 331 -18.56 -5.51 2.05
N ILE A 332 -17.58 -6.38 2.35
CA ILE A 332 -17.23 -6.73 3.73
C ILE A 332 -16.23 -5.68 4.21
N ASN A 333 -16.72 -4.65 4.91
CA ASN A 333 -15.89 -3.55 5.41
C ASN A 333 -15.68 -3.71 6.93
N VAL A 334 -14.44 -4.01 7.32
CA VAL A 334 -14.07 -4.43 8.67
C VAL A 334 -13.28 -3.33 9.39
N GLY A 335 -13.69 -3.02 10.62
CA GLY A 335 -12.93 -2.24 11.59
C GLY A 335 -12.19 -3.16 12.56
N VAL A 336 -10.98 -2.76 12.98
CA VAL A 336 -10.25 -3.47 14.03
C VAL A 336 -9.35 -2.49 14.80
N HIS A 337 -9.23 -2.66 16.12
CA HIS A 337 -8.22 -1.92 16.90
C HIS A 337 -6.87 -2.65 16.85
N GLY A 338 -6.76 -3.76 17.59
CA GLY A 338 -5.57 -4.60 17.68
C GLY A 338 -5.72 -5.89 16.88
N THR A 339 -4.66 -6.26 16.15
CA THR A 339 -4.53 -7.55 15.48
C THR A 339 -3.58 -8.47 16.23
N ASP A 340 -3.87 -9.77 16.20
CA ASP A 340 -3.18 -10.84 16.92
C ASP A 340 -3.11 -12.11 16.05
N TRP A 341 -2.76 -13.25 16.66
CA TRP A 341 -2.71 -14.54 15.96
C TRP A 341 -4.03 -14.91 15.27
N GLY A 342 -5.19 -14.63 15.88
CA GLY A 342 -6.49 -14.94 15.27
C GLY A 342 -6.73 -14.13 14.00
N TRP A 343 -6.24 -12.89 13.96
CA TRP A 343 -6.25 -12.08 12.73
C TRP A 343 -5.30 -12.60 11.66
N VAL A 344 -4.12 -13.08 12.05
CA VAL A 344 -3.19 -13.74 11.12
C VAL A 344 -3.86 -14.96 10.47
N GLU A 345 -4.55 -15.79 11.26
CA GLU A 345 -5.31 -16.94 10.76
C GLU A 345 -6.46 -16.52 9.83
N LEU A 346 -7.15 -15.42 10.13
CA LEU A 346 -8.19 -14.89 9.24
C LEU A 346 -7.61 -14.46 7.89
N PHE A 347 -6.49 -13.74 7.87
CA PHE A 347 -5.87 -13.32 6.61
C PHE A 347 -5.34 -14.50 5.81
N GLN A 348 -4.77 -15.50 6.49
CA GLN A 348 -4.34 -16.73 5.84
C GLN A 348 -5.54 -17.47 5.25
N TRP A 349 -6.63 -17.61 6.01
CA TRP A 349 -7.86 -18.23 5.52
C TRP A 349 -8.45 -17.47 4.32
N LEU A 350 -8.48 -16.14 4.34
CA LEU A 350 -8.91 -15.32 3.19
C LEU A 350 -8.06 -15.62 1.94
N ASN A 351 -6.74 -15.72 2.09
CA ASN A 351 -5.84 -16.07 1.01
C ASN A 351 -6.09 -17.48 0.48
N ASP A 352 -6.28 -18.45 1.38
CA ASP A 352 -6.38 -19.88 1.07
C ASP A 352 -7.73 -20.26 0.46
N GLU A 353 -8.80 -19.56 0.83
CA GLU A 353 -10.15 -19.82 0.30
C GLU A 353 -10.49 -18.95 -0.91
N TYR A 354 -10.13 -17.66 -0.88
CA TYR A 354 -10.63 -16.65 -1.82
C TYR A 354 -9.53 -15.85 -2.52
N GLY A 355 -8.30 -15.90 -2.02
CA GLY A 355 -7.13 -15.27 -2.61
C GLY A 355 -6.40 -16.19 -3.60
N LYS A 356 -5.10 -15.92 -3.78
CA LYS A 356 -4.26 -16.54 -4.81
C LYS A 356 -4.04 -18.05 -4.64
N ASP A 357 -4.23 -18.57 -3.43
CA ASP A 357 -4.11 -20.00 -3.14
C ASP A 357 -5.48 -20.71 -3.15
N GLY A 358 -6.56 -19.95 -3.36
CA GLY A 358 -7.95 -20.42 -3.38
C GLY A 358 -8.67 -20.07 -4.69
N GLN A 359 -9.88 -19.52 -4.57
CA GLN A 359 -10.73 -19.16 -5.71
C GLN A 359 -10.28 -17.91 -6.48
N ASP A 360 -9.33 -17.15 -5.92
CA ASP A 360 -8.80 -15.91 -6.50
C ASP A 360 -9.88 -14.89 -6.92
N ASN A 361 -10.92 -14.75 -6.09
CA ASN A 361 -12.12 -13.99 -6.42
C ASN A 361 -12.39 -12.79 -5.49
N VAL A 362 -11.54 -12.58 -4.47
CA VAL A 362 -11.59 -11.42 -3.57
C VAL A 362 -10.65 -10.30 -4.01
N TRP A 363 -11.12 -9.06 -3.94
CA TRP A 363 -10.24 -7.89 -3.92
C TRP A 363 -10.18 -7.32 -2.50
N MET A 364 -8.98 -7.19 -1.95
CA MET A 364 -8.74 -6.57 -0.64
C MET A 364 -7.81 -5.35 -0.74
N PRO A 365 -8.35 -4.17 -1.11
CA PRO A 365 -7.62 -2.91 -1.12
C PRO A 365 -7.69 -2.17 0.22
N SER A 366 -6.91 -1.09 0.33
CA SER A 366 -7.26 -0.02 1.27
C SER A 366 -8.53 0.71 0.81
N GLN A 367 -9.30 1.31 1.73
CA GLN A 367 -10.50 2.06 1.32
C GLN A 367 -10.16 3.28 0.45
N GLU A 368 -8.98 3.89 0.61
CA GLU A 368 -8.51 4.94 -0.30
C GLU A 368 -8.33 4.44 -1.74
N GLU A 369 -7.73 3.27 -1.91
CA GLU A 369 -7.52 2.67 -3.23
C GLU A 369 -8.85 2.28 -3.88
N TYR A 370 -9.79 1.73 -3.10
CA TYR A 370 -11.14 1.44 -3.59
C TYR A 370 -11.86 2.72 -4.02
N TYR A 371 -11.81 3.78 -3.20
CA TYR A 371 -12.43 5.06 -3.52
C TYR A 371 -11.90 5.65 -4.83
N GLU A 372 -10.59 5.64 -5.04
CA GLU A 372 -10.00 6.13 -6.31
C GLU A 372 -10.42 5.27 -7.50
N TYR A 373 -10.45 3.95 -7.34
CA TYR A 373 -10.91 3.06 -8.40
C TYR A 373 -12.38 3.29 -8.76
N ASP A 374 -13.23 3.39 -7.75
CA ASP A 374 -14.66 3.69 -7.91
C ASP A 374 -14.88 5.04 -8.61
N TYR A 375 -14.02 6.02 -8.34
CA TYR A 375 -13.99 7.29 -9.06
C TYR A 375 -13.63 7.11 -10.54
N TYR A 376 -12.63 6.29 -10.87
CA TYR A 376 -12.27 5.97 -12.27
C TYR A 376 -13.36 5.16 -12.98
N TYR A 377 -13.97 4.19 -12.30
CA TYR A 377 -15.05 3.38 -12.84
C TYR A 377 -16.22 4.26 -13.33
N LYS A 378 -16.51 5.35 -12.62
CA LYS A 378 -17.59 6.29 -12.97
C LYS A 378 -17.21 7.40 -13.94
N ASN A 379 -16.03 7.97 -13.75
CA ASN A 379 -15.64 9.22 -14.42
C ASN A 379 -14.55 9.00 -15.49
N GLY A 380 -13.95 7.82 -15.52
CA GLY A 380 -12.97 7.43 -16.52
C GLY A 380 -13.61 7.25 -17.88
N MET A 381 -12.77 7.32 -18.91
CA MET A 381 -13.23 7.17 -20.30
C MET A 381 -12.29 6.25 -21.06
N ILE A 382 -12.84 5.36 -21.88
CA ILE A 382 -12.09 4.51 -22.79
C ILE A 382 -12.58 4.78 -24.21
N MET A 383 -11.73 5.37 -25.04
CA MET A 383 -12.06 5.70 -26.43
C MET A 383 -11.36 4.72 -27.37
N PRO A 384 -12.09 3.78 -28.00
CA PRO A 384 -11.53 2.94 -29.05
C PRO A 384 -11.44 3.72 -30.36
N ARG A 385 -10.33 3.54 -31.08
CA ARG A 385 -10.10 4.13 -32.41
C ARG A 385 -9.48 3.10 -33.34
N ARG A 386 -10.13 2.85 -34.48
CA ARG A 386 -9.53 2.08 -35.58
C ARG A 386 -8.43 2.93 -36.23
N ILE A 387 -7.21 2.38 -36.31
CA ILE A 387 -6.12 2.97 -37.09
C ILE A 387 -6.15 2.45 -38.52
N ASP A 388 -6.30 1.14 -38.65
CA ASP A 388 -6.47 0.40 -39.90
C ASP A 388 -7.27 -0.89 -39.62
N ASP A 389 -7.41 -1.78 -40.61
CA ASP A 389 -8.22 -2.99 -40.46
C ASP A 389 -7.70 -3.97 -39.39
N HIS A 390 -6.46 -3.83 -38.93
CA HIS A 390 -5.80 -4.75 -37.99
C HIS A 390 -5.25 -4.05 -36.74
N THR A 391 -5.48 -2.75 -36.56
CA THR A 391 -4.88 -1.99 -35.47
C THR A 391 -5.93 -1.15 -34.74
N LEU A 392 -6.10 -1.45 -33.45
CA LEU A 392 -6.96 -0.74 -32.52
C LEU A 392 -6.11 0.08 -31.55
N GLU A 393 -6.46 1.34 -31.35
CA GLU A 393 -5.93 2.16 -30.27
C GLU A 393 -7.03 2.37 -29.22
N LEU A 394 -6.71 2.12 -27.95
CA LEU A 394 -7.54 2.52 -26.82
C LEU A 394 -6.87 3.71 -26.14
N THR A 395 -7.58 4.84 -26.07
CA THR A 395 -7.19 5.97 -25.23
C THR A 395 -7.97 5.89 -23.91
N VAL A 396 -7.26 5.69 -22.81
CA VAL A 396 -7.80 5.52 -21.46
C VAL A 396 -7.54 6.79 -20.67
N THR A 397 -8.59 7.46 -20.23
CA THR A 397 -8.50 8.65 -19.38
C THR A 397 -8.88 8.28 -17.95
N LEU A 398 -7.96 8.45 -17.01
CA LEU A 398 -8.20 8.37 -15.57
C LEU A 398 -8.22 9.80 -15.01
N PRO A 399 -9.40 10.37 -14.74
CA PRO A 399 -9.50 11.72 -14.22
C PRO A 399 -8.87 11.81 -12.83
N GLY A 400 -8.28 12.97 -12.56
CA GLY A 400 -7.66 13.25 -11.28
C GLY A 400 -8.64 13.65 -10.20
N GLY A 401 -8.36 13.24 -8.96
CA GLY A 401 -8.93 13.81 -7.76
C GLY A 401 -7.87 14.40 -6.84
N THR A 402 -8.31 15.12 -5.81
CA THR A 402 -7.42 15.61 -4.76
C THR A 402 -6.82 14.42 -4.01
N ALA A 403 -5.49 14.40 -3.85
CA ALA A 403 -4.77 13.37 -3.10
C ALA A 403 -4.98 11.94 -3.64
N PHE A 404 -4.98 11.78 -4.98
CA PHE A 404 -5.00 10.47 -5.63
C PHE A 404 -3.58 9.87 -5.73
N TYR A 405 -3.43 8.60 -5.36
CA TYR A 405 -2.14 7.90 -5.23
C TYR A 405 -2.14 6.49 -5.83
N TYR A 406 -3.29 6.00 -6.28
CA TYR A 406 -3.47 4.66 -6.87
C TYR A 406 -4.02 4.76 -8.30
N PRO A 407 -3.30 5.40 -9.26
CA PRO A 407 -3.74 5.52 -10.65
C PRO A 407 -3.57 4.20 -11.41
N SER A 408 -4.26 3.15 -10.95
CA SER A 408 -4.31 1.84 -11.58
C SER A 408 -5.76 1.36 -11.74
N THR A 409 -6.01 0.63 -12.83
CA THR A 409 -7.35 0.19 -13.22
C THR A 409 -7.30 -1.12 -14.00
N THR A 410 -8.48 -1.70 -14.22
CA THR A 410 -8.70 -2.86 -15.08
C THR A 410 -9.63 -2.46 -16.22
N ILE A 411 -9.36 -2.92 -17.43
CA ILE A 411 -10.22 -2.72 -18.59
C ILE A 411 -10.59 -4.07 -19.18
N ASN A 412 -11.87 -4.25 -19.49
CA ASN A 412 -12.37 -5.37 -20.25
C ASN A 412 -12.61 -4.97 -21.69
N LEU A 413 -12.14 -5.80 -22.62
CA LEU A 413 -12.43 -5.69 -24.04
C LEU A 413 -13.15 -6.98 -24.48
N TYR A 414 -14.43 -6.86 -24.79
CA TYR A 414 -15.28 -7.98 -25.19
C TYR A 414 -15.19 -8.21 -26.70
N ASN A 415 -15.70 -9.36 -27.14
CA ASN A 415 -15.80 -9.71 -28.56
C ASN A 415 -14.46 -9.70 -29.33
N LEU A 416 -13.34 -9.71 -28.60
CA LEU A 416 -12.00 -9.94 -29.11
C LEU A 416 -11.47 -11.23 -28.50
N LYS A 417 -11.01 -12.17 -29.32
CA LYS A 417 -10.39 -13.39 -28.82
C LYS A 417 -8.92 -13.13 -28.53
N MET A 418 -8.41 -13.75 -27.47
CA MET A 418 -6.99 -13.68 -27.14
C MET A 418 -6.10 -14.17 -28.30
N ASP A 419 -6.51 -15.24 -28.99
CA ASP A 419 -5.78 -15.79 -30.15
C ASP A 419 -5.77 -14.85 -31.38
N ASP A 420 -6.69 -13.89 -31.45
CA ASP A 420 -6.72 -12.87 -32.49
C ASP A 420 -5.72 -11.73 -32.20
N ILE A 421 -5.20 -11.61 -30.98
CA ILE A 421 -4.24 -10.55 -30.61
C ILE A 421 -2.83 -10.96 -31.05
N ASP A 422 -2.25 -10.17 -31.96
CA ASP A 422 -0.87 -10.35 -32.40
C ASP A 422 0.13 -9.74 -31.41
N SER A 423 -0.09 -8.48 -31.04
CA SER A 423 0.75 -7.76 -30.09
C SER A 423 -0.05 -6.68 -29.37
N ILE A 424 0.37 -6.35 -28.15
CA ILE A 424 -0.11 -5.17 -27.41
C ILE A 424 1.09 -4.29 -27.06
N GLU A 425 1.01 -3.02 -27.43
CA GLU A 425 2.00 -1.98 -27.11
C GLU A 425 1.34 -0.94 -26.19
N THR A 426 2.06 -0.44 -25.19
CA THR A 426 1.55 0.55 -24.23
C THR A 426 2.37 1.83 -24.25
N GLY A 427 1.70 2.97 -24.12
CA GLY A 427 2.34 4.28 -24.06
C GLY A 427 3.16 4.50 -22.78
N ASP A 428 3.94 5.58 -22.75
CA ASP A 428 4.89 5.87 -21.67
C ASP A 428 4.24 6.15 -20.32
N ASN A 429 2.99 6.62 -20.31
CA ASN A 429 2.24 6.87 -19.08
C ASN A 429 1.82 5.58 -18.34
N ILE A 430 1.89 4.43 -19.02
CA ILE A 430 1.66 3.11 -18.40
C ILE A 430 3.03 2.59 -17.93
N SER A 431 3.19 2.41 -16.63
CA SER A 431 4.41 1.90 -16.00
C SER A 431 4.29 0.41 -15.61
N GLY A 432 3.08 -0.04 -15.30
CA GLY A 432 2.74 -1.45 -15.09
C GLY A 432 1.66 -1.92 -16.05
N PHE A 433 1.82 -3.12 -16.61
CA PHE A 433 0.86 -3.68 -17.57
C PHE A 433 0.83 -5.20 -17.52
N SER A 434 -0.37 -5.76 -17.45
CA SER A 434 -0.61 -7.19 -17.61
C SER A 434 -1.95 -7.40 -18.31
N TYR A 435 -2.12 -8.54 -18.98
CA TYR A 435 -3.35 -8.85 -19.68
C TYR A 435 -3.56 -10.36 -19.80
N ALA A 436 -4.82 -10.78 -19.77
CA ALA A 436 -5.20 -12.18 -19.90
C ALA A 436 -6.64 -12.30 -20.40
N TYR A 437 -7.00 -13.51 -20.83
CA TYR A 437 -8.39 -13.83 -21.11
C TYR A 437 -9.14 -14.12 -19.79
N CYS A 438 -10.10 -13.28 -19.44
CA CYS A 438 -11.01 -13.53 -18.33
C CYS A 438 -12.09 -14.51 -18.78
N LYS A 439 -11.98 -15.78 -18.37
CA LYS A 439 -12.89 -16.83 -18.81
C LYS A 439 -14.33 -16.61 -18.33
N ASP A 440 -14.51 -16.18 -17.09
CA ASP A 440 -15.84 -16.05 -16.47
C ASP A 440 -16.65 -14.88 -17.05
N LYS A 441 -15.97 -13.85 -17.55
CA LYS A 441 -16.58 -12.67 -18.18
C LYS A 441 -16.48 -12.68 -19.71
N GLU A 442 -15.84 -13.69 -20.30
CA GLU A 442 -15.61 -13.84 -21.75
C GLU A 442 -15.01 -12.59 -22.42
N CYS A 443 -13.96 -12.02 -21.82
CA CYS A 443 -13.32 -10.81 -22.32
C CYS A 443 -11.79 -10.87 -22.21
N VAL A 444 -11.11 -10.02 -22.95
CA VAL A 444 -9.68 -9.74 -22.73
C VAL A 444 -9.60 -8.66 -21.66
N MET A 445 -9.07 -9.04 -20.51
CA MET A 445 -8.81 -8.16 -19.39
C MET A 445 -7.40 -7.58 -19.51
N MET A 446 -7.27 -6.29 -19.27
CA MET A 446 -5.99 -5.57 -19.24
C MET A 446 -5.90 -4.78 -17.92
N ASN A 447 -4.87 -5.05 -17.12
CA ASN A 447 -4.57 -4.27 -15.94
C ASN A 447 -3.51 -3.22 -16.29
N ILE A 448 -3.77 -1.99 -15.86
CA ILE A 448 -2.95 -0.84 -16.19
C ILE A 448 -2.58 -0.16 -14.89
N ASP A 449 -1.28 0.09 -14.71
CA ASP A 449 -0.75 0.90 -13.63
C ASP A 449 -0.02 2.12 -14.21
N CYS A 450 -0.44 3.30 -13.79
CA CYS A 450 0.07 4.57 -14.27
C CYS A 450 0.83 5.34 -13.17
N ARG A 451 1.23 4.67 -12.08
CA ARG A 451 2.10 5.26 -11.07
C ARG A 451 3.41 5.69 -11.71
N LYS A 452 3.70 6.99 -11.67
CA LYS A 452 4.77 7.60 -12.46
C LYS A 452 6.15 7.06 -12.12
N TYR A 453 6.40 6.74 -10.84
CA TYR A 453 7.71 6.32 -10.35
C TYR A 453 7.77 4.83 -10.00
N LEU A 454 6.87 4.02 -10.58
CA LEU A 454 6.78 2.60 -10.26
C LEU A 454 8.07 1.83 -10.62
N ALA A 455 8.73 2.18 -11.72
CA ALA A 455 9.98 1.55 -12.14
C ALA A 455 11.13 1.86 -11.17
N GLU A 456 11.25 3.12 -10.74
CA GLU A 456 12.21 3.56 -9.74
C GLU A 456 11.93 2.92 -8.37
N HIS A 457 10.65 2.77 -8.03
CA HIS A 457 10.22 2.11 -6.81
C HIS A 457 10.63 0.63 -6.80
N ALA A 458 10.34 -0.10 -7.89
CA ALA A 458 10.79 -1.47 -8.07
C ALA A 458 12.33 -1.59 -8.02
N GLU A 459 13.04 -0.65 -8.65
CA GLU A 459 14.50 -0.60 -8.57
C GLU A 459 15.02 -0.38 -7.14
N ASN A 460 14.32 0.38 -6.31
CA ASN A 460 14.73 0.57 -4.92
C ASN A 460 14.60 -0.73 -4.10
N PHE A 461 13.59 -1.56 -4.36
CA PHE A 461 13.52 -2.91 -3.78
C PHE A 461 14.67 -3.81 -4.27
N VAL A 462 15.03 -3.73 -5.56
CA VAL A 462 16.20 -4.43 -6.09
C VAL A 462 17.47 -3.98 -5.37
N LYS A 463 17.68 -2.68 -5.18
CA LYS A 463 18.84 -2.14 -4.44
C LYS A 463 18.88 -2.61 -2.99
N ARG A 464 17.73 -2.69 -2.32
CA ARG A 464 17.62 -3.22 -0.95
C ARG A 464 18.01 -4.70 -0.89
N TYR A 465 17.58 -5.50 -1.87
CA TYR A 465 18.02 -6.88 -2.02
C TYR A 465 19.53 -6.98 -2.29
N GLU A 466 20.07 -6.20 -3.22
CA GLU A 466 21.51 -6.18 -3.53
C GLU A 466 22.37 -5.83 -2.30
N ALA A 467 21.88 -4.93 -1.44
CA ALA A 467 22.54 -4.58 -0.19
C ALA A 467 22.48 -5.70 0.87
N ASN A 468 21.48 -6.59 0.80
CA ASN A 468 21.23 -7.67 1.77
C ASN A 468 20.77 -8.97 1.07
N PRO A 469 21.61 -9.61 0.23
CA PRO A 469 21.18 -10.65 -0.70
C PRO A 469 20.77 -11.96 -0.03
N ASN A 470 21.18 -12.18 1.23
CA ASN A 470 20.84 -13.37 2.00
C ASN A 470 19.45 -13.29 2.66
N VAL A 471 18.80 -12.12 2.65
CA VAL A 471 17.46 -11.94 3.21
C VAL A 471 16.43 -12.31 2.14
N LYS A 472 15.88 -13.53 2.23
CA LYS A 472 14.89 -14.07 1.28
C LYS A 472 13.74 -13.09 1.01
N ALA A 473 13.22 -12.48 2.07
CA ALA A 473 12.11 -11.54 1.99
C ALA A 473 12.40 -10.33 1.07
N ASN A 474 13.64 -9.82 1.06
CA ASN A 474 14.03 -8.74 0.15
C ASN A 474 14.03 -9.19 -1.32
N LYS A 475 14.45 -10.44 -1.58
CA LYS A 475 14.39 -11.02 -2.93
C LYS A 475 12.94 -11.16 -3.40
N ASP A 476 12.07 -11.68 -2.52
CA ASP A 476 10.65 -11.87 -2.82
C ASP A 476 9.96 -10.52 -3.12
N ASP A 477 10.28 -9.45 -2.39
CA ASP A 477 9.74 -8.11 -2.70
C ASP A 477 10.29 -7.54 -4.00
N ALA A 478 11.59 -7.69 -4.24
CA ALA A 478 12.19 -7.23 -5.50
C ALA A 478 11.52 -7.92 -6.70
N LEU A 479 11.27 -9.24 -6.62
CA LEU A 479 10.52 -9.97 -7.64
C LEU A 479 9.07 -9.49 -7.75
N TYR A 480 8.39 -9.27 -6.62
CA TYR A 480 7.02 -8.78 -6.58
C TYR A 480 6.88 -7.43 -7.29
N PHE A 481 7.66 -6.41 -6.89
CA PHE A 481 7.54 -5.07 -7.48
C PHE A 481 8.03 -4.99 -8.93
N VAL A 482 9.06 -5.76 -9.31
CA VAL A 482 9.50 -5.85 -10.71
C VAL A 482 8.46 -6.58 -11.58
N GLY A 483 7.74 -7.55 -11.01
CA GLY A 483 6.65 -8.26 -11.68
C GLY A 483 5.51 -7.37 -12.13
N ILE A 484 5.22 -6.29 -11.39
CA ILE A 484 4.16 -5.31 -11.71
C ILE A 484 4.50 -4.49 -12.97
N LEU A 485 5.79 -4.29 -13.27
CA LEU A 485 6.22 -3.45 -14.38
C LEU A 485 5.76 -4.01 -15.73
N LYS A 486 5.46 -3.12 -16.67
CA LYS A 486 5.28 -3.50 -18.07
C LYS A 486 6.58 -4.07 -18.64
N GLU A 487 6.45 -4.91 -19.67
CA GLU A 487 7.61 -5.39 -20.43
C GLU A 487 8.41 -4.22 -20.99
N SER A 488 9.72 -4.19 -20.69
CA SER A 488 10.64 -3.12 -21.03
C SER A 488 12.08 -3.53 -20.78
N ASP A 489 13.05 -2.86 -21.41
CA ASP A 489 14.48 -3.03 -21.12
C ASP A 489 14.80 -2.84 -19.63
N LYS A 490 14.06 -1.94 -18.95
CA LYS A 490 14.23 -1.71 -17.51
C LYS A 490 13.77 -2.91 -16.69
N LYS A 491 12.62 -3.51 -17.00
CA LYS A 491 12.17 -4.74 -16.32
C LYS A 491 13.19 -5.87 -16.49
N ASP A 492 13.70 -6.06 -17.71
CA ASP A 492 14.74 -7.05 -18.00
C ASP A 492 16.06 -6.81 -17.26
N GLU A 493 16.50 -5.55 -17.17
CA GLU A 493 17.66 -5.13 -16.38
C GLU A 493 17.48 -5.51 -14.91
N LEU A 494 16.33 -5.15 -14.31
CA LEU A 494 16.05 -5.41 -12.90
C LEU A 494 15.93 -6.91 -12.61
N LEU A 495 15.26 -7.68 -13.47
CA LEU A 495 15.18 -9.14 -13.32
C LEU A 495 16.57 -9.80 -13.36
N LYS A 496 17.49 -9.31 -14.18
CA LYS A 496 18.88 -9.80 -14.22
C LYS A 496 19.64 -9.52 -12.92
N ARG A 497 19.36 -8.38 -12.27
CA ARG A 497 19.98 -7.98 -10.99
C ARG A 497 19.50 -8.81 -9.80
N ILE A 498 18.31 -9.41 -9.89
CA ILE A 498 17.72 -10.24 -8.82
C ILE A 498 18.20 -11.71 -8.87
N LYS A 499 18.74 -12.16 -10.01
CA LYS A 499 19.10 -13.56 -10.26
C LYS A 499 20.10 -14.11 -9.25
#